data_AF-A0A961M7I4-F1
#
_entry.id   AF-A0A961M7I4-F1
#
_cell.length_a   1.000
_cell.length_b   1.000
_cell.length_c   1.000
_cell.angle_alpha   90.00
_cell.angle_beta   90.00
_cell.angle_gamma   90.00
#
_symmetry.space_group_name_H-M   'P 1'
#
loop_
_entity.id
_entity.type
_entity.pdbx_description
1 polymer ?
#
loop_
_entity_poly.entity_id
_entity_poly.type
_entity_poly.pdbx_seq_one_letter_code
_entity_poly.pdbx_strand_id
1 'polypeptide(L)'
;MDKLAPRDKEYFVWCGKLAGFGVRVWPTGRKVFVVQYRAGGREAPTRRKSLGVYGTVTTDEARKAAESYLASAHLGNDLVGKERQARVEMTVNQLCDDYIKHGMTTKKPSTIKTDLGRINGHIRPLVGKKKISSLTRRDVEQLLVDVAEGKTARDVRTEKGRSIITGGKGTDPNRSALGWHLHLRHELNSP
;
A
#
# COMPACT_ATOMS: atom_id res chain seq x y z
N MET A 1 28.29 -22.33 -5.14
CA MET A 1 27.80 -20.94 -5.25
C MET A 1 28.95 -19.95 -5.33
N ASP A 2 30.10 -20.24 -4.71
CA ASP A 2 31.28 -19.35 -4.72
C ASP A 2 31.87 -19.11 -6.12
N LYS A 3 32.00 -20.18 -6.92
CA LYS A 3 32.60 -20.17 -8.28
C LYS A 3 31.74 -19.57 -9.40
N LEU A 4 30.68 -18.82 -9.08
CA LEU A 4 29.80 -18.24 -10.11
C LEU A 4 30.42 -16.99 -10.73
N ALA A 5 30.70 -17.04 -12.03
CA ALA A 5 31.26 -15.92 -12.78
C ALA A 5 30.14 -15.01 -13.35
N PRO A 6 30.35 -13.69 -13.41
CA PRO A 6 29.43 -12.79 -14.12
C PRO A 6 29.30 -13.18 -15.60
N ARG A 7 28.16 -12.90 -16.21
CA ARG A 7 27.89 -13.09 -17.65
C ARG A 7 27.30 -11.79 -18.21
N ASP A 8 27.24 -11.65 -19.53
CA ASP A 8 26.68 -10.45 -20.19
C ASP A 8 25.22 -10.15 -19.81
N LYS A 9 24.49 -11.19 -19.38
CA LYS A 9 23.11 -11.08 -18.90
C LYS A 9 22.98 -11.70 -17.52
N GLU A 10 22.02 -11.19 -16.75
CA GLU A 10 21.72 -11.79 -15.46
C GLU A 10 21.23 -13.22 -15.62
N TYR A 11 21.61 -14.06 -14.67
CA TYR A 11 21.20 -15.45 -14.66
C TYR A 11 20.98 -15.96 -13.23
N PHE A 12 20.26 -17.07 -13.14
CA PHE A 12 19.93 -17.73 -11.89
C PHE A 12 20.61 -19.08 -11.82
N VAL A 13 21.16 -19.40 -10.66
CA VAL A 13 21.70 -20.73 -10.36
C VAL A 13 20.95 -21.30 -9.18
N TRP A 14 20.20 -22.37 -9.44
CA TRP A 14 19.40 -23.05 -8.43
C TRP A 14 20.24 -24.06 -7.67
N CYS A 15 19.95 -24.20 -6.38
CA CYS A 15 20.57 -25.19 -5.52
C CYS A 15 19.94 -26.56 -5.74
N GLY A 16 20.74 -27.59 -6.00
CA GLY A 16 20.23 -28.97 -6.11
C GLY A 16 19.75 -29.57 -4.77
N LYS A 17 20.19 -29.02 -3.63
CA LYS A 17 19.82 -29.53 -2.29
C LYS A 17 18.51 -28.96 -1.75
N LEU A 18 18.08 -27.79 -2.24
CA LEU A 18 16.87 -27.12 -1.78
C LEU A 18 16.14 -26.53 -2.98
N ALA A 19 15.04 -27.18 -3.38
CA ALA A 19 14.21 -26.74 -4.48
C ALA A 19 13.67 -25.32 -4.24
N GLY A 20 13.77 -24.47 -5.26
CA GLY A 20 13.36 -23.07 -5.16
C GLY A 20 14.40 -22.14 -4.54
N PHE A 21 15.47 -22.62 -3.91
CA PHE A 21 16.57 -21.77 -3.44
C PHE A 21 17.66 -21.62 -4.50
N GLY A 22 18.19 -20.42 -4.68
CA GLY A 22 19.24 -20.16 -5.66
C GLY A 22 19.95 -18.84 -5.46
N VAL A 23 20.83 -18.52 -6.41
CA VAL A 23 21.57 -17.25 -6.47
C VAL A 23 21.28 -16.58 -7.80
N ARG A 24 20.89 -15.30 -7.75
CA ARG A 24 20.88 -14.41 -8.90
C ARG A 24 22.23 -13.75 -9.04
N VAL A 25 22.80 -13.79 -10.23
CA VAL A 25 24.09 -13.19 -10.57
C VAL A 25 23.85 -12.12 -11.63
N TRP A 26 24.24 -10.88 -11.33
CA TRP A 26 24.18 -9.77 -12.28
C TRP A 26 25.46 -9.70 -13.11
N PRO A 27 25.42 -9.07 -14.30
CA PRO A 27 26.62 -8.81 -15.11
C PRO A 27 27.69 -8.00 -14.36
N THR A 28 27.26 -7.15 -13.43
CA THR A 28 28.15 -6.37 -12.55
C THR A 28 28.89 -7.21 -11.50
N GLY A 29 28.62 -8.51 -11.42
CA GLY A 29 29.19 -9.42 -10.42
C GLY A 29 28.50 -9.39 -9.06
N ARG A 30 27.49 -8.52 -8.86
CA ARG A 30 26.61 -8.61 -7.70
C ARG A 30 25.93 -9.97 -7.68
N LYS A 31 25.92 -10.63 -6.52
CA LYS A 31 25.26 -11.92 -6.29
C LYS A 31 24.28 -11.78 -5.14
N VAL A 32 23.07 -12.31 -5.29
CA VAL A 32 22.02 -12.23 -4.27
C VAL A 32 21.34 -13.58 -4.15
N PHE A 33 21.18 -14.05 -2.93
CA PHE A 33 20.39 -15.24 -2.64
C PHE A 33 18.92 -14.96 -2.87
N VAL A 34 18.26 -15.90 -3.54
CA VAL A 34 16.85 -15.79 -3.88
C VAL A 34 16.14 -17.10 -3.56
N VAL A 35 14.88 -16.98 -3.18
CA VAL A 35 13.95 -18.09 -3.08
C VAL A 35 12.80 -17.88 -4.05
N GLN A 36 12.45 -18.93 -4.78
CA GLN A 36 11.37 -19.00 -5.73
C GLN A 36 10.37 -20.06 -5.27
N TYR A 37 9.11 -19.67 -5.16
CA TYR A 37 8.05 -20.50 -4.59
C TYR A 37 6.70 -20.18 -5.21
N ARG A 38 5.70 -21.02 -4.96
CA ARG A 38 4.31 -20.79 -5.35
C ARG A 38 3.46 -20.76 -4.08
N ALA A 39 2.70 -19.68 -3.89
CA ALA A 39 1.76 -19.56 -2.78
C ALA A 39 0.36 -19.93 -3.30
N GLY A 40 -0.17 -21.09 -2.89
CA GLY A 40 -1.49 -21.57 -3.31
C GLY A 40 -1.49 -22.71 -4.35
N GLY A 41 -0.43 -23.53 -4.42
CA GLY A 41 -0.42 -24.75 -5.24
C GLY A 41 0.16 -24.59 -6.66
N ARG A 42 -0.13 -25.56 -7.53
CA ARG A 42 0.51 -25.70 -8.86
C ARG A 42 0.10 -24.61 -9.85
N GLU A 43 -1.11 -24.10 -9.73
CA GLU A 43 -1.68 -23.06 -10.61
C GLU A 43 -1.31 -21.63 -10.16
N ALA A 44 -0.79 -21.49 -8.94
CA ALA A 44 -0.43 -20.18 -8.42
C ALA A 44 0.78 -19.57 -9.15
N PRO A 45 0.77 -18.24 -9.36
CA PRO A 45 1.89 -17.55 -9.99
C PRO A 45 3.15 -17.71 -9.14
N THR A 46 4.27 -17.91 -9.82
CA THR A 46 5.55 -18.10 -9.15
C THR A 46 6.06 -16.77 -8.59
N ARG A 47 6.41 -16.76 -7.31
CA ARG A 47 6.90 -15.59 -6.56
C ARG A 47 8.38 -15.76 -6.24
N ARG A 48 9.09 -14.64 -6.09
CA ARG A 48 10.51 -14.61 -5.74
C ARG A 48 10.75 -13.61 -4.60
N LYS A 49 11.56 -14.01 -3.61
CA LYS A 49 12.04 -13.14 -2.53
C LYS A 49 13.56 -13.17 -2.50
N SER A 50 14.17 -12.03 -2.27
CA SER A 50 15.61 -11.91 -2.01
C SER A 50 15.88 -12.19 -0.54
N LEU A 51 16.88 -13.02 -0.26
CA LEU A 51 17.30 -13.46 1.07
C LEU A 51 18.60 -12.80 1.56
N GLY A 52 19.22 -11.97 0.73
CA GLY A 52 20.45 -11.25 1.09
C GLY A 52 21.53 -11.27 0.01
N VAL A 53 22.48 -10.35 0.12
CA VAL A 53 23.61 -10.23 -0.80
C VAL A 53 24.69 -11.24 -0.41
N TYR A 54 25.26 -11.91 -1.41
CA TYR A 54 26.40 -12.81 -1.24
C TYR A 54 27.61 -12.02 -0.70
N GLY A 55 28.25 -12.55 0.34
CA GLY A 55 29.37 -11.90 1.02
C GLY A 55 28.96 -11.16 2.30
N THR A 56 27.74 -10.62 2.35
CA THR A 56 27.13 -10.15 3.62
C THR A 56 26.42 -11.29 4.34
N VAL A 57 25.76 -12.16 3.58
CA VAL A 57 25.11 -13.37 4.08
C VAL A 57 25.88 -14.58 3.55
N THR A 58 26.11 -15.57 4.40
CA THR A 58 26.76 -16.83 3.97
C THR A 58 25.76 -17.75 3.27
N THR A 59 26.27 -18.70 2.49
CA THR A 59 25.42 -19.69 1.79
C THR A 59 24.55 -20.51 2.74
N ASP A 60 25.04 -20.81 3.95
CA ASP A 60 24.33 -21.66 4.90
C ASP A 60 23.25 -20.87 5.66
N GLU A 61 23.53 -19.62 6.02
CA GLU A 61 22.52 -18.70 6.57
C GLU A 61 21.40 -18.45 5.56
N ALA A 62 21.76 -18.19 4.31
CA ALA A 62 20.79 -18.01 3.25
C ALA A 62 19.95 -19.27 2.99
N ARG A 63 20.54 -20.47 3.17
CA ARG A 63 19.80 -21.73 3.05
C ARG A 63 18.80 -21.90 4.19
N LYS A 64 19.20 -21.67 5.45
CA LYS A 64 18.29 -21.71 6.61
C LYS A 64 17.15 -20.69 6.47
N ALA A 65 17.47 -19.48 6.01
CA ALA A 65 16.47 -18.46 5.72
C ALA A 65 15.50 -18.91 4.60
N ALA A 66 16.02 -19.56 3.56
CA ALA A 66 15.19 -20.11 2.48
C ALA A 66 14.26 -21.22 2.97
N GLU A 67 14.73 -22.15 3.80
CA GLU A 67 13.93 -23.22 4.39
C GLU A 67 12.78 -22.67 5.24
N SER A 68 13.11 -21.75 6.16
CA SER A 68 12.11 -21.08 7.00
C SER A 68 11.06 -20.33 6.17
N TYR A 69 11.51 -19.65 5.10
CA TYR A 69 10.63 -18.91 4.21
C TYR A 69 9.73 -19.83 3.37
N LEU A 70 10.28 -20.92 2.82
CA LEU A 70 9.51 -21.91 2.06
C LEU A 70 8.47 -22.59 2.95
N ALA A 71 8.85 -23.00 4.17
CA ALA A 71 7.92 -23.55 5.15
C ALA A 71 6.79 -22.56 5.45
N SER A 72 7.11 -21.30 5.76
CA SER A 72 6.12 -20.26 6.04
C SER A 72 5.17 -20.03 4.86
N ALA A 73 5.68 -20.04 3.63
CA ALA A 73 4.87 -19.91 2.43
C ALA A 73 3.94 -21.11 2.20
N HIS A 74 4.37 -22.33 2.54
CA HIS A 74 3.53 -23.54 2.47
C HIS A 74 2.41 -23.52 3.54
N LEU A 75 2.68 -22.98 4.73
CA LEU A 75 1.68 -22.78 5.78
C LEU A 75 0.71 -21.60 5.51
N GLY A 76 0.74 -21.00 4.32
CA GLY A 76 -0.16 -19.90 3.95
C GLY A 76 0.23 -18.52 4.50
N ASN A 77 1.37 -18.42 5.20
CA ASN A 77 1.93 -17.16 5.68
C ASN A 77 2.84 -16.49 4.63
N ASP A 78 2.30 -16.29 3.43
CA ASP A 78 3.03 -15.61 2.36
C ASP A 78 3.13 -14.10 2.61
N LEU A 79 4.22 -13.68 3.27
CA LEU A 79 4.53 -12.28 3.54
C LEU A 79 4.74 -11.45 2.28
N VAL A 80 5.24 -12.03 1.17
CA VAL A 80 5.44 -11.27 -0.09
C VAL A 80 4.13 -11.13 -0.84
N GLY A 81 3.24 -12.12 -0.74
CA GLY A 81 1.85 -12.00 -1.14
C GLY A 81 1.13 -10.87 -0.43
N LYS A 82 1.20 -10.86 0.90
CA LYS A 82 0.62 -9.81 1.76
C LYS A 82 1.25 -8.45 1.48
N GLU A 83 2.58 -8.34 1.36
CA GLU A 83 3.28 -7.09 1.00
C GLU A 83 2.93 -6.60 -0.42
N ARG A 84 2.69 -7.50 -1.37
CA ARG A 84 2.28 -7.15 -2.73
C ARG A 84 0.81 -6.74 -2.77
N GLN A 85 -0.07 -7.46 -2.08
CA GLN A 85 -1.47 -7.06 -1.91
C GLN A 85 -1.55 -5.71 -1.20
N ALA A 86 -0.84 -5.49 -0.10
CA ALA A 86 -0.77 -4.19 0.58
C ALA A 86 -0.23 -3.07 -0.33
N ARG A 87 0.65 -3.39 -1.30
CA ARG A 87 1.10 -2.42 -2.32
C ARG A 87 0.02 -2.11 -3.35
N VAL A 88 -0.70 -3.14 -3.82
CA VAL A 88 -1.84 -3.02 -4.77
C VAL A 88 -3.08 -2.41 -4.10
N GLU A 89 -3.15 -2.50 -2.79
CA GLU A 89 -4.29 -2.04 -2.01
C GLU A 89 -4.51 -0.55 -2.19
N MET A 90 -5.76 -0.19 -2.48
CA MET A 90 -6.16 1.17 -2.76
C MET A 90 -5.89 2.05 -1.53
N THR A 91 -5.33 3.23 -1.78
CA THR A 91 -5.16 4.28 -0.76
C THR A 91 -6.44 5.10 -0.62
N VAL A 92 -6.58 5.81 0.50
CA VAL A 92 -7.70 6.74 0.69
C VAL A 92 -7.73 7.82 -0.40
N ASN A 93 -6.57 8.26 -0.91
CA ASN A 93 -6.51 9.19 -2.04
C ASN A 93 -7.16 8.63 -3.31
N GLN A 94 -6.83 7.38 -3.65
CA GLN A 94 -7.40 6.71 -4.82
C GLN A 94 -8.90 6.47 -4.66
N LEU A 95 -9.35 6.10 -3.45
CA LEU A 95 -10.78 6.03 -3.14
C LEU A 95 -11.47 7.38 -3.32
N CYS A 96 -10.83 8.47 -2.88
CA CYS A 96 -11.36 9.82 -3.09
C CYS A 96 -11.43 10.17 -4.58
N ASP A 97 -10.46 9.75 -5.39
CA ASP A 97 -10.47 9.98 -6.85
C ASP A 97 -11.63 9.24 -7.52
N ASP A 98 -11.84 7.97 -7.17
CA ASP A 98 -12.96 7.16 -7.66
C ASP A 98 -14.31 7.75 -7.22
N TYR A 99 -14.41 8.20 -5.97
CA TYR A 99 -15.62 8.85 -5.45
C TYR A 99 -15.94 10.17 -6.18
N ILE A 100 -14.93 10.99 -6.47
CA ILE A 100 -15.12 12.23 -7.24
C ILE A 100 -15.59 11.91 -8.66
N LYS A 101 -14.99 10.89 -9.29
CA LYS A 101 -15.27 10.52 -10.68
C LYS A 101 -16.64 9.88 -10.87
N HIS A 102 -17.04 9.01 -9.94
CA HIS A 102 -18.24 8.17 -10.08
C HIS A 102 -19.34 8.53 -9.08
N GLY A 103 -18.97 8.75 -7.81
CA GLY A 103 -19.92 8.98 -6.70
C GLY A 103 -20.55 10.39 -6.63
N MET A 104 -20.04 11.35 -7.40
CA MET A 104 -20.58 12.72 -7.42
C MET A 104 -21.46 13.05 -8.63
N THR A 105 -21.63 12.11 -9.57
CA THR A 105 -22.29 12.33 -10.86
C THR A 105 -23.74 12.82 -10.75
N THR A 106 -24.48 12.41 -9.71
CA THR A 106 -25.89 12.76 -9.49
C THR A 106 -26.10 13.92 -8.51
N LYS A 107 -25.03 14.49 -7.96
CA LYS A 107 -25.12 15.52 -6.91
C LYS A 107 -25.31 16.92 -7.49
N LYS A 108 -25.98 17.79 -6.72
CA LYS A 108 -26.10 19.22 -7.04
C LYS A 108 -24.71 19.87 -7.11
N PRO A 109 -24.46 20.82 -8.03
CA PRO A 109 -23.15 21.47 -8.17
C PRO A 109 -22.61 22.11 -6.88
N SER A 110 -23.49 22.69 -6.06
CA SER A 110 -23.12 23.26 -4.76
C SER A 110 -22.62 22.21 -3.76
N THR A 111 -23.24 21.03 -3.77
CA THR A 111 -22.81 19.88 -2.95
C THR A 111 -21.48 19.33 -3.44
N ILE A 112 -21.30 19.19 -4.76
CA ILE A 112 -20.02 18.76 -5.37
C ILE A 112 -18.89 19.69 -4.94
N LYS A 113 -19.10 21.01 -5.03
CA LYS A 113 -18.10 22.01 -4.61
C LYS A 113 -17.73 21.87 -3.12
N THR A 114 -18.73 21.65 -2.27
CA THR A 114 -18.52 21.49 -0.82
C THR A 114 -17.75 20.20 -0.51
N ASP A 115 -18.15 19.09 -1.12
CA ASP A 115 -17.52 17.79 -0.91
C ASP A 115 -16.08 17.77 -1.44
N LEU A 116 -15.83 18.35 -2.62
CA LEU A 116 -14.47 18.54 -3.15
C LEU A 116 -13.60 19.38 -2.22
N GLY A 117 -14.16 20.45 -1.63
CA GLY A 117 -13.47 21.27 -0.65
C GLY A 117 -13.03 20.47 0.57
N ARG A 118 -13.90 19.61 1.10
CA ARG A 118 -13.59 18.75 2.25
C ARG A 118 -12.58 17.67 1.92
N ILE A 119 -12.73 17.01 0.78
CA ILE A 119 -11.80 15.96 0.34
C ILE A 119 -10.40 16.55 0.17
N ASN A 120 -10.26 17.62 -0.61
CA ASN A 120 -8.96 18.21 -0.90
C ASN A 120 -8.38 19.04 0.24
N GLY A 121 -9.23 19.56 1.12
CA GLY A 121 -8.83 20.39 2.25
C GLY A 121 -8.48 19.62 3.51
N HIS A 122 -9.18 18.52 3.78
CA HIS A 122 -9.09 17.83 5.07
C HIS A 122 -8.75 16.35 4.93
N ILE A 123 -9.44 15.62 4.07
CA ILE A 123 -9.30 14.16 3.97
C ILE A 123 -7.95 13.77 3.35
N ARG A 124 -7.62 14.31 2.17
CA ARG A 124 -6.36 14.00 1.48
C ARG A 124 -5.11 14.37 2.31
N PRO A 125 -5.04 15.57 2.94
CA PRO A 125 -3.87 15.95 3.74
C PRO A 125 -3.66 15.08 4.98
N LEU A 126 -4.73 14.68 5.67
CA LEU A 126 -4.63 13.96 6.95
C LEU A 126 -4.47 12.45 6.78
N VAL A 127 -5.26 11.82 5.92
CA VAL A 127 -5.33 10.35 5.82
C VAL A 127 -5.13 9.82 4.40
N GLY A 128 -4.96 10.70 3.41
CA GLY A 128 -4.92 10.32 1.99
C GLY A 128 -3.87 9.26 1.61
N LYS A 129 -2.74 9.22 2.34
CA LYS A 129 -1.65 8.25 2.11
C LYS A 129 -1.90 6.88 2.77
N LYS A 130 -2.86 6.78 3.69
CA LYS A 130 -3.19 5.50 4.36
C LYS A 130 -3.84 4.54 3.37
N LYS A 131 -3.62 3.25 3.61
CA LYS A 131 -4.32 2.15 2.90
C LYS A 131 -5.70 1.99 3.50
N ILE A 132 -6.69 1.63 2.69
CA ILE A 132 -8.08 1.48 3.15
C ILE A 132 -8.19 0.44 4.26
N SER A 133 -7.52 -0.71 4.14
CA SER A 133 -7.49 -1.75 5.17
C SER A 133 -6.87 -1.32 6.50
N SER A 134 -5.93 -0.38 6.44
CA SER A 134 -5.25 0.17 7.62
C SER A 134 -6.04 1.29 8.28
N LEU A 135 -7.13 1.77 7.66
CA LEU A 135 -7.94 2.85 8.18
C LEU A 135 -8.82 2.34 9.31
N THR A 136 -8.51 2.76 10.53
CA THR A 136 -9.25 2.35 11.72
C THR A 136 -10.30 3.40 12.11
N ARG A 137 -11.27 3.01 12.95
CA ARG A 137 -12.22 3.96 13.54
C ARG A 137 -11.52 5.09 14.30
N ARG A 138 -10.45 4.77 15.04
CA ARG A 138 -9.63 5.76 15.76
C ARG A 138 -9.04 6.79 14.80
N ASP A 139 -8.63 6.39 13.60
CA ASP A 139 -8.11 7.32 12.60
C ASP A 139 -9.17 8.30 12.10
N VAL A 140 -10.43 7.84 11.98
CA VAL A 140 -11.55 8.69 11.60
C VAL A 140 -11.90 9.67 12.72
N GLU A 141 -11.93 9.20 13.97
CA GLU A 141 -12.15 10.06 15.14
C GLU A 141 -11.04 11.12 15.25
N GLN A 142 -9.77 10.73 15.06
CA GLN A 142 -8.65 11.67 15.07
C GLN A 142 -8.73 12.67 13.91
N LEU A 143 -9.17 12.25 12.72
CA LEU A 143 -9.38 13.16 11.60
C LEU A 143 -10.41 14.24 11.94
N LEU A 144 -11.51 13.89 12.61
CA LEU A 144 -12.53 14.86 13.03
C LEU A 144 -11.96 15.86 14.05
N VAL A 145 -11.19 15.37 15.03
CA VAL A 145 -10.48 16.20 16.01
C VAL A 145 -9.51 17.14 15.31
N ASP A 146 -8.69 16.64 14.40
CA ASP A 146 -7.67 17.42 13.67
C ASP A 146 -8.29 18.52 12.80
N VAL A 147 -9.46 18.25 12.19
CA VAL A 147 -10.23 19.24 11.44
C VAL A 147 -10.85 20.29 12.37
N ALA A 148 -11.39 19.87 13.52
CA ALA A 148 -11.94 20.77 14.52
C ALA A 148 -10.87 21.67 15.16
N GLU A 149 -9.67 21.14 15.39
CA GLU A 149 -8.49 21.87 15.86
C GLU A 149 -7.85 22.75 14.79
N GLY A 150 -8.27 22.61 13.53
CA GLY A 150 -7.76 23.42 12.43
C GLY A 150 -6.36 23.05 11.96
N LYS A 151 -5.90 21.81 12.16
CA LYS A 151 -4.60 21.33 11.65
C LYS A 151 -4.45 21.40 10.13
N THR A 152 -5.57 21.52 9.44
CA THR A 152 -5.66 21.63 7.97
C THR A 152 -6.07 23.03 7.53
N ALA A 153 -6.21 23.97 8.46
CA ALA A 153 -6.51 25.36 8.14
C ALA A 153 -5.34 25.96 7.37
N ARG A 154 -5.63 26.55 6.21
CA ARG A 154 -4.63 27.20 5.36
C ARG A 154 -5.26 28.34 4.59
N ASP A 155 -4.53 29.45 4.48
CA ASP A 155 -4.85 30.55 3.58
C ASP A 155 -3.72 30.63 2.54
N VAL A 156 -4.05 30.27 1.30
CA VAL A 156 -3.08 30.21 0.22
C VAL A 156 -3.58 31.06 -0.94
N ARG A 157 -2.74 31.99 -1.40
CA ARG A 157 -2.99 32.74 -2.64
C ARG A 157 -2.80 31.81 -3.84
N THR A 158 -3.80 31.71 -4.69
CA THR A 158 -3.80 30.93 -5.93
C THR A 158 -3.87 31.86 -7.14
N GLU A 159 -3.56 31.34 -8.33
CA GLU A 159 -3.65 32.10 -9.60
C GLU A 159 -5.07 32.65 -9.87
N LYS A 160 -6.10 31.98 -9.32
CA LYS A 160 -7.52 32.36 -9.46
C LYS A 160 -8.10 33.10 -8.25
N GLY A 161 -7.28 33.49 -7.26
CA GLY A 161 -7.75 34.23 -6.07
C GLY A 161 -7.11 33.78 -4.76
N ARG A 162 -7.89 33.71 -3.67
CA ARG A 162 -7.44 33.16 -2.38
C ARG A 162 -8.20 31.87 -2.08
N SER A 163 -7.47 30.84 -1.66
CA SER A 163 -8.04 29.58 -1.17
C SER A 163 -7.93 29.57 0.35
N ILE A 164 -9.06 29.76 1.01
CA ILE A 164 -9.17 29.74 2.47
C ILE A 164 -9.81 28.42 2.87
N ILE A 165 -9.05 27.60 3.60
CA ILE A 165 -9.54 26.40 4.26
C ILE A 165 -9.64 26.72 5.73
N THR A 166 -10.86 26.74 6.24
CA THR A 166 -11.15 27.00 7.65
C THR A 166 -11.39 25.68 8.38
N GLY A 167 -10.57 25.35 9.38
CA GLY A 167 -10.97 24.38 10.40
C GLY A 167 -11.83 25.02 11.49
N GLY A 168 -12.38 24.21 12.40
CA GLY A 168 -13.18 24.67 13.53
C GLY A 168 -14.46 23.87 13.78
N LYS A 169 -15.08 24.06 14.97
CA LYS A 169 -16.33 23.37 15.40
C LYS A 169 -17.51 23.50 14.42
N GLY A 170 -17.53 24.52 13.56
CA GLY A 170 -18.56 24.70 12.53
C GLY A 170 -18.27 23.98 11.20
N THR A 171 -17.02 23.56 10.97
CA THR A 171 -16.59 22.75 9.81
C THR A 171 -16.79 21.26 10.05
N ASP A 172 -17.22 20.90 11.27
CA ASP A 172 -17.51 19.54 11.69
C ASP A 172 -18.49 18.90 10.67
N PRO A 173 -18.09 17.85 9.95
CA PRO A 173 -18.83 17.36 8.80
C PRO A 173 -20.21 16.79 9.19
N ASN A 174 -20.54 16.72 10.48
CA ASN A 174 -21.73 16.13 11.09
C ASN A 174 -23.08 16.56 10.50
N ARG A 175 -23.19 17.75 9.87
CA ARG A 175 -24.46 18.14 9.21
C ARG A 175 -24.68 17.48 7.83
N SER A 176 -23.67 16.81 7.29
CA SER A 176 -23.70 16.07 6.00
C SER A 176 -22.98 14.72 6.02
N ALA A 177 -22.23 14.41 7.09
CA ALA A 177 -21.47 13.17 7.28
C ALA A 177 -22.35 11.96 7.60
N LEU A 178 -23.60 12.17 8.04
CA LEU A 178 -24.57 11.10 8.19
C LEU A 178 -24.82 10.34 6.87
N GLY A 179 -24.61 10.98 5.71
CA GLY A 179 -24.62 10.29 4.41
C GLY A 179 -23.31 9.56 4.07
N TRP A 180 -22.16 10.10 4.49
CA TRP A 180 -20.83 9.55 4.18
C TRP A 180 -20.48 8.34 5.04
N HIS A 181 -20.89 8.34 6.31
CA HIS A 181 -20.70 7.20 7.19
C HIS A 181 -21.57 6.01 6.78
N LEU A 182 -22.74 6.25 6.18
CA LEU A 182 -23.61 5.18 5.66
C LEU A 182 -23.06 4.56 4.37
N HIS A 183 -22.45 5.37 3.49
CA HIS A 183 -21.90 4.89 2.21
C HIS A 183 -20.60 4.08 2.41
N LEU A 184 -19.66 4.57 3.21
CA LEU A 184 -18.42 3.84 3.53
C LEU A 184 -18.67 2.54 4.30
N ARG A 185 -19.72 2.49 5.13
CA ARG A 185 -20.10 1.28 5.88
C ARG A 185 -20.79 0.24 5.01
N HIS A 186 -21.42 0.65 3.91
CA HIS A 186 -22.02 -0.26 2.93
C HIS A 186 -20.97 -0.85 1.98
N GLU A 187 -19.98 -0.05 1.54
CA GLU A 187 -18.91 -0.52 0.65
C GLU A 187 -17.82 -1.36 1.34
N LEU A 188 -17.59 -1.18 2.65
CA LEU A 188 -16.60 -1.96 3.40
C LEU A 188 -17.15 -3.26 3.99
N ASN A 189 -18.45 -3.54 3.85
CA ASN A 189 -19.12 -4.67 4.50
C ASN A 189 -20.04 -5.48 3.57
N SER A 190 -19.91 -5.33 2.26
CA SER A 190 -20.54 -6.24 1.29
C SER A 190 -19.66 -7.50 1.13
N PRO A 191 -20.25 -8.72 1.21
CA PRO A 191 -19.55 -9.99 1.06
C PRO A 191 -18.97 -10.20 -0.35
#